data_AF-A0A854WUH0-F1
#
_entry.id   AF-A0A854WUH0-F1
#
_cell.length_a   1.000
_cell.length_b   1.000
_cell.length_c   1.000
_cell.angle_alpha   90.00
_cell.angle_beta   90.00
_cell.angle_gamma   90.00
#
_symmetry.space_group_name_H-M   'P 1'
#
loop_
_entity.id
_entity.type
_entity.pdbx_description
1 polymer ?
#
loop_
_entity_poly.entity_id
_entity_poly.type
_entity_poly.pdbx_seq_one_letter_code
_entity_poly.pdbx_strand_id
1 'polypeptide(L)' 'MAQRLGDNKGAVGRIDLISKKAVCPSCTDVITQFRDRYPKIQLNVFAVEN' A
#
# COMPACT_ATOMS: atom_id res chain seq x y z
N MET A 1 -7.55 4.76 -4.22
CA MET A 1 -7.58 3.40 -3.62
C MET A 1 -8.19 3.44 -2.22
N ALA A 2 -7.54 4.04 -1.22
CA ALA A 2 -8.07 4.11 0.16
C ALA A 2 -9.49 4.72 0.27
N GLN A 3 -9.81 5.73 -0.54
CA GLN A 3 -11.14 6.35 -0.56
C GLN A 3 -12.27 5.37 -0.93
N ARG A 4 -11.99 4.30 -1.70
CA ARG A 4 -13.00 3.28 -2.03
C ARG A 4 -13.29 2.33 -0.87
N LEU A 5 -12.33 2.18 0.05
CA LEU A 5 -12.46 1.35 1.25
C LEU A 5 -13.07 2.11 2.42
N GLY A 6 -12.98 3.45 2.42
CA GLY A 6 -13.60 4.31 3.42
C GLY A 6 -13.13 3.98 4.83
N ASP A 7 -14.07 3.65 5.71
CA ASP A 7 -13.77 3.25 7.10
C ASP A 7 -13.87 1.74 7.33
N ASN A 8 -13.98 0.94 6.25
CA ASN A 8 -13.95 -0.51 6.35
C ASN A 8 -12.52 -1.02 6.61
N LYS A 9 -12.07 -0.88 7.86
CA LYS A 9 -10.77 -1.41 8.34
C LYS A 9 -10.72 -2.95 8.32
N GLY A 10 -11.88 -3.61 8.21
CA GLY A 10 -12.01 -5.04 8.07
C GLY A 10 -11.84 -5.55 6.62
N ALA A 11 -11.62 -4.66 5.65
CA ALA A 11 -11.41 -5.03 4.26
C ALA A 11 -10.23 -6.01 4.12
N VAL A 12 -10.46 -7.09 3.39
CA VAL A 12 -9.47 -8.13 3.12
C VAL A 12 -9.16 -8.10 1.64
N GLY A 13 -7.88 -8.29 1.28
CA GLY A 13 -7.51 -8.37 -0.12
C GLY A 13 -6.01 -8.36 -0.32
N ARG A 14 -5.60 -8.32 -1.58
CA ARG A 14 -4.20 -8.21 -1.97
C ARG A 14 -4.04 -7.12 -3.00
N ILE A 15 -2.99 -6.30 -2.84
CA ILE A 15 -2.61 -5.23 -3.74
C ILE A 15 -1.14 -5.42 -4.07
N ASP A 16 -0.82 -5.57 -5.34
CA ASP A 16 0.56 -5.65 -5.83
C ASP A 16 0.88 -4.32 -6.53
N LEU A 17 1.66 -3.46 -5.86
CA LEU A 17 2.08 -2.15 -6.35
C LEU A 17 3.41 -2.27 -7.08
N ILE A 18 3.42 -1.98 -8.38
CA ILE A 18 4.63 -2.02 -9.22
C ILE A 18 5.06 -0.59 -9.50
N SER A 19 6.31 -0.26 -9.17
CA SER A 19 6.93 1.04 -9.41
C SER A 19 8.19 0.87 -10.26
N LYS A 20 8.41 1.80 -11.19
CA LYS A 20 9.62 1.86 -12.04
C LYS A 20 10.84 2.50 -11.34
N LYS A 21 10.66 2.93 -10.09
CA LYS A 21 11.70 3.58 -9.30
C LYS A 21 11.55 3.17 -7.84
N ALA A 22 12.66 3.18 -7.10
CA ALA A 22 12.64 3.04 -5.66
C ALA A 22 11.64 4.01 -5.01
N VAL A 23 10.92 3.49 -4.02
CA VAL A 23 9.94 4.24 -3.25
C VAL A 23 10.68 5.20 -2.34
N CYS A 24 10.36 6.49 -2.45
CA CYS A 24 10.98 7.53 -1.64
C CYS A 24 10.60 7.40 -0.15
N PRO A 25 11.39 7.89 0.81
CA PRO A 25 11.06 7.78 2.24
C PRO A 25 9.65 8.30 2.58
N SER A 26 9.24 9.45 2.04
CA SER A 26 7.87 9.97 2.24
C SER A 26 6.78 9.10 1.61
N CYS A 27 7.10 8.39 0.53
CA CYS A 27 6.22 7.43 -0.11
C CYS A 27 6.06 6.17 0.78
N THR A 28 7.12 5.78 1.50
CA THR A 28 7.11 4.67 2.46
C THR A 28 6.20 4.95 3.64
N ASP A 29 6.20 6.18 4.17
CA ASP A 29 5.32 6.57 5.29
C ASP A 29 3.83 6.38 4.93
N VAL A 30 3.45 6.73 3.70
CA VAL A 30 2.07 6.55 3.21
C VAL A 30 1.71 5.06 3.10
N ILE A 31 2.65 4.22 2.67
CA ILE A 31 2.45 2.77 2.59
C ILE A 31 2.26 2.18 3.99
N THR A 32 3.05 2.63 4.97
CA THR A 32 2.92 2.21 6.37
C THR A 32 1.56 2.61 6.94
N GLN A 33 1.15 3.87 6.79
CA GLN A 33 -0.16 4.34 7.23
C GLN A 33 -1.32 3.55 6.60
N PHE A 34 -1.20 3.16 5.33
CA PHE A 34 -2.19 2.33 4.67
C PHE A 34 -2.27 0.92 5.29
N ARG A 35 -1.13 0.29 5.57
CA ARG A 35 -1.07 -1.03 6.22
C ARG A 35 -1.67 -1.01 7.62
N ASP A 36 -1.38 0.03 8.40
CA ASP A 36 -1.94 0.19 9.74
C ASP A 36 -3.46 0.39 9.71
N ARG A 37 -3.96 1.12 8.72
CA ARG A 37 -5.40 1.35 8.57
C ARG A 37 -6.16 0.12 8.08
N TYR A 38 -5.55 -0.71 7.24
CA TYR A 38 -6.17 -1.90 6.63
C TYR A 38 -5.27 -3.15 6.80
N PRO A 39 -5.17 -3.68 8.03
CA PRO A 39 -4.19 -4.73 8.36
C PRO A 39 -4.46 -6.06 7.66
N LYS A 40 -5.68 -6.28 7.16
CA LYS A 40 -6.06 -7.49 6.42
C LYS A 40 -5.86 -7.38 4.91
N ILE A 41 -5.35 -6.24 4.43
CA ILE A 41 -4.94 -6.07 3.03
C ILE A 41 -3.45 -6.33 2.91
N GLN A 42 -3.08 -7.38 2.18
CA GLN A 42 -1.71 -7.64 1.83
C GLN A 42 -1.27 -6.68 0.72
N LEU A 43 -0.54 -5.63 1.07
CA LEU A 43 0.09 -4.72 0.12
C LEU A 43 1.53 -5.20 -0.15
N ASN A 44 1.84 -5.60 -1.38
CA ASN A 44 3.19 -5.92 -1.83
C ASN A 44 3.69 -4.80 -2.72
N VAL A 45 4.96 -4.39 -2.57
CA VAL A 45 5.53 -3.27 -3.31
C VAL A 45 6.78 -3.76 -4.04
N PHE A 46 6.75 -3.69 -5.36
CA PHE A 46 7.82 -4.10 -6.25
C PHE A 46 8.40 -2.85 -6.91
N ALA A 47 9.60 -2.45 -6.49
CA ALA A 47 10.38 -1.43 -7.18
C ALA A 47 11.33 -2.12 -8.15
N VAL A 48 11.16 -1.86 -9.44
CA VAL A 48 12.07 -2.31 -10.49
C VAL A 48 12.96 -1.14 -10.83
N GLU A 49 14.24 -1.21 -10.47
CA GLU A 49 15.28 -0.31 -10.96
C GLU A 49 16.03 -1.02 -12.09
N ASN A 50 16.12 -0.37 -13.26
CA ASN A 50 16.92 -0.83 -14.40
C ASN A 50 18.36 -0.37 -14.25
#